data_AF-A0A4U5NVK2-F1
#
_entry.id   AF-A0A4U5NVK2-F1
#
_cell.length_a   1.000
_cell.length_b   1.000
_cell.length_c   1.000
_cell.angle_alpha   90.00
_cell.angle_beta   90.00
_cell.angle_gamma   90.00
#
_symmetry.space_group_name_H-M   'P 1'
#
loop_
_entity.id
_entity.type
_entity.pdbx_description
1 polymer ?
#
loop_
_entity_poly.entity_id
_entity_poly.type
_entity_poly.pdbx_seq_one_letter_code
_entity_poly.pdbx_strand_id
1 'polypeptide(L)'
;MSSKGTIQFSFEIGAKSEIEIGGYNWSVEQRDKGNRVCCTAITCHPKSGKEALLWTCLVTLRLLPKEQNMNTMEPRIWTGTKIQSYCTYNFFWESPEQLDYAKICIEVHKSFSVDISERNNSLVKNPGDAAKVKIDGEEFWFSKQVLSVHSPYFSNLFAKQQAGPQRKRSKSSAWKIQVQKVEDSYELENVNRYDFLHFVQIMHCIEVKVKSTSIDYLLKMGEMYQCTSVMMHCEQFLQNAPVHKISVTKKLQLADRFKLRDLLTKTIRKVSLNDLRKFYAENNEISEEARDLLLERILA
;
A
#
# COMPACT_ATOMS: atom_id res chain seq x y z
N MET A 1 -9.87 13.87 9.22
CA MET A 1 -10.65 12.63 9.03
C MET A 1 -11.98 12.82 9.73
N SER A 2 -13.08 12.92 9.00
CA SER A 2 -14.40 13.03 9.62
C SER A 2 -14.91 11.62 9.94
N SER A 3 -15.24 11.36 11.21
CA SER A 3 -16.09 10.22 11.56
C SER A 3 -17.48 10.55 11.03
N LYS A 4 -17.93 9.82 10.00
CA LYS A 4 -19.27 9.99 9.42
C LYS A 4 -20.34 9.19 10.20
N GLY A 5 -20.00 8.68 11.38
CA GLY A 5 -20.82 7.72 12.11
C GLY A 5 -20.81 6.32 11.49
N THR A 6 -21.27 5.34 12.26
CA THR A 6 -21.45 3.96 11.79
C THR A 6 -22.62 3.92 10.82
N ILE A 7 -22.35 3.65 9.55
CA ILE A 7 -23.40 3.32 8.58
C ILE A 7 -23.49 1.80 8.48
N GLN A 8 -24.64 1.24 8.88
CA GLN A 8 -24.93 -0.19 8.81
C GLN A 8 -25.88 -0.49 7.67
N PHE A 9 -25.51 -1.46 6.82
CA PHE A 9 -26.34 -1.92 5.73
C PHE A 9 -26.11 -3.40 5.47
N SER A 10 -27.03 -4.00 4.72
CA SER A 10 -26.94 -5.42 4.45
C SER A 10 -27.38 -5.88 3.09
N PHE A 11 -26.75 -6.98 2.67
CA PHE A 11 -27.05 -7.69 1.45
C PHE A 11 -27.62 -9.06 1.77
N GLU A 12 -28.61 -9.47 0.99
CA GLU A 12 -28.97 -10.88 0.85
C GLU A 12 -28.02 -11.52 -0.15
N ILE A 13 -27.47 -12.68 0.20
CA ILE A 13 -26.53 -13.37 -0.67
C ILE A 13 -27.31 -14.05 -1.81
N GLY A 14 -26.79 -13.97 -3.03
CA GLY A 14 -27.45 -14.47 -4.24
C GLY A 14 -28.04 -13.38 -5.15
N ALA A 15 -28.30 -12.18 -4.61
CA ALA A 15 -28.75 -11.04 -5.41
C ALA A 15 -27.60 -10.06 -5.66
N LYS A 16 -27.29 -9.77 -6.94
CA LYS A 16 -26.41 -8.64 -7.26
C LYS A 16 -27.08 -7.36 -6.76
N SER A 17 -26.47 -6.75 -5.76
CA SER A 17 -27.00 -5.59 -5.07
C SER A 17 -25.94 -4.51 -5.04
N GLU A 18 -26.35 -3.29 -5.36
CA GLU A 18 -25.51 -2.09 -5.31
C GLU A 18 -26.19 -1.08 -4.39
N ILE A 19 -25.42 -0.48 -3.49
CA ILE A 19 -25.93 0.53 -2.55
C ILE A 19 -24.92 1.65 -2.37
N GLU A 20 -25.41 2.89 -2.38
CA GLU A 20 -24.59 4.07 -2.17
C GLU A 20 -24.60 4.46 -0.69
N ILE A 21 -23.41 4.45 -0.07
CA ILE A 21 -23.26 4.74 1.35
C ILE A 21 -22.02 5.60 1.59
N GLY A 22 -22.23 6.75 2.22
CA GLY A 22 -21.15 7.65 2.63
C GLY A 22 -20.35 8.27 1.48
N GLY A 23 -20.87 8.25 0.25
CA GLY A 23 -20.19 8.68 -0.98
C GLY A 23 -19.43 7.55 -1.70
N TYR A 24 -19.65 6.30 -1.29
CA TYR A 24 -19.08 5.11 -1.89
C TYR A 24 -20.18 4.21 -2.42
N ASN A 25 -19.97 3.63 -3.58
CA ASN A 25 -20.78 2.55 -4.11
C ASN A 25 -20.23 1.24 -3.56
N TRP A 26 -21.12 0.48 -2.95
CA TRP A 26 -20.86 -0.86 -2.44
C TRP A 26 -21.59 -1.86 -3.29
N SER A 27 -20.94 -2.94 -3.66
CA SER A 27 -21.60 -4.05 -4.34
C SER A 27 -21.25 -5.37 -3.71
N VAL A 28 -22.17 -6.32 -3.79
CA VAL A 28 -21.92 -7.72 -3.46
C VAL A 28 -22.23 -8.57 -4.67
N GLU A 29 -21.26 -9.39 -5.05
CA GLU A 29 -21.34 -10.30 -6.18
C GLU A 29 -20.95 -11.70 -5.72
N GLN A 30 -21.81 -12.69 -5.96
CA GLN A 30 -21.45 -14.08 -5.79
C GLN A 30 -20.81 -14.59 -7.07
N ARG A 31 -19.63 -15.18 -6.94
CA ARG A 31 -18.86 -15.76 -8.04
C ARG A 31 -18.76 -17.26 -7.81
N ASP A 32 -19.21 -18.03 -8.79
CA ASP A 32 -18.94 -19.45 -8.83
C ASP A 32 -17.48 -19.67 -9.32
N LYS A 33 -16.69 -20.41 -8.54
CA LYS A 33 -15.31 -20.78 -8.90
C LYS A 33 -15.17 -22.26 -9.28
N GLY A 34 -16.28 -23.00 -9.39
CA GLY A 34 -16.27 -24.45 -9.58
C GLY A 34 -15.86 -25.21 -8.31
N ASN A 35 -15.92 -26.55 -8.36
CA ASN A 35 -15.51 -27.47 -7.29
C ASN A 35 -16.02 -27.12 -5.87
N ARG A 36 -17.29 -26.74 -5.74
CA ARG A 36 -17.99 -26.46 -4.46
C ARG A 36 -17.50 -25.24 -3.67
N VAL A 37 -16.65 -24.40 -4.23
CA VAL A 37 -16.21 -23.16 -3.56
C VAL A 37 -16.98 -21.97 -4.13
N CYS A 38 -17.99 -21.51 -3.39
CA CYS A 38 -18.61 -20.23 -3.67
C CYS A 38 -17.71 -19.09 -3.17
N CYS A 39 -17.65 -18.00 -3.92
CA CYS A 39 -16.88 -16.82 -3.56
C CYS A 39 -17.79 -15.59 -3.50
N THR A 40 -17.94 -14.94 -2.35
CA THR A 40 -18.68 -13.67 -2.26
C THR A 40 -17.70 -12.51 -2.35
N ALA A 41 -17.76 -11.76 -3.44
CA ALA A 41 -16.98 -10.57 -3.68
C ALA A 41 -17.75 -9.34 -3.18
N ILE A 42 -17.28 -8.71 -2.11
CA ILE A 42 -17.75 -7.38 -1.70
C ILE A 42 -16.84 -6.35 -2.34
N THR A 43 -17.41 -5.40 -3.07
CA THR A 43 -16.66 -4.29 -3.61
C THR A 43 -17.08 -2.95 -3.02
N CYS A 44 -16.10 -2.05 -2.92
CA CYS A 44 -16.29 -0.68 -2.50
C CYS A 44 -15.50 0.21 -3.46
N HIS A 45 -16.13 1.25 -3.97
CA HIS A 45 -15.44 2.29 -4.72
C HIS A 45 -16.09 3.65 -4.49
N PRO A 46 -15.34 4.74 -4.61
CA PRO A 46 -15.93 6.07 -4.53
C PRO A 46 -16.91 6.32 -5.68
N LYS A 47 -17.95 7.12 -5.42
CA LYS A 47 -18.97 7.47 -6.42
C LYS A 47 -18.41 8.27 -7.60
N SER A 48 -17.42 9.13 -7.37
CA SER A 48 -17.01 10.12 -8.37
C SER A 48 -16.35 9.53 -9.62
N GLY A 49 -15.97 8.25 -9.63
CA GLY A 49 -15.38 7.56 -10.79
C GLY A 49 -14.07 8.17 -11.32
N LYS A 50 -13.57 9.26 -10.71
CA LYS A 50 -12.38 9.97 -11.13
C LYS A 50 -11.14 9.13 -10.88
N GLU A 51 -10.25 9.02 -11.86
CA GLU A 51 -9.00 8.26 -11.73
C GLU A 51 -8.01 8.90 -10.75
N ALA A 52 -8.00 10.24 -10.65
CA ALA A 52 -7.14 11.00 -9.75
C ALA A 52 -7.68 11.08 -8.31
N LEU A 53 -8.33 10.01 -7.83
CA LEU A 53 -8.94 10.00 -6.51
C LEU A 53 -8.15 9.09 -5.57
N LEU A 54 -7.54 9.69 -4.54
CA LEU A 54 -6.98 8.93 -3.42
C LEU A 54 -8.06 8.69 -2.38
N TRP A 55 -8.25 7.44 -2.00
CA TRP A 55 -9.25 7.11 -1.00
C TRP A 55 -8.85 5.94 -0.11
N THR A 56 -9.40 5.93 1.10
CA THR A 56 -9.36 4.79 2.01
C THR A 56 -10.71 4.65 2.71
N CYS A 57 -11.07 3.41 3.02
CA CYS A 57 -12.25 3.09 3.79
C CYS A 57 -11.91 2.01 4.81
N LEU A 58 -12.12 2.33 6.09
CA LEU A 58 -11.98 1.43 7.22
C LEU A 58 -13.38 0.96 7.61
N VAL A 59 -13.62 -0.34 7.47
CA VAL A 59 -14.94 -0.95 7.73
C VAL A 59 -14.83 -2.18 8.60
N THR A 60 -15.90 -2.53 9.30
CA THR A 60 -16.09 -3.85 9.90
C THR A 60 -17.12 -4.61 9.08
N LEU A 61 -16.82 -5.88 8.76
CA LEU A 61 -17.79 -6.79 8.17
C LEU A 61 -18.21 -7.81 9.22
N ARG A 62 -19.51 -7.99 9.39
CA ARG A 62 -20.13 -9.04 10.20
C ARG A 62 -21.02 -9.88 9.31
N LEU A 63 -20.97 -11.19 9.53
CA LEU A 63 -21.88 -12.13 8.91
C LEU A 63 -22.91 -12.51 9.98
N LEU A 64 -24.16 -12.15 9.72
CA LEU A 64 -25.26 -12.47 10.61
C LEU A 64 -26.04 -13.65 10.02
N PRO A 65 -26.27 -14.72 10.78
CA PRO A 65 -27.20 -15.74 10.34
C PRO A 65 -28.63 -15.19 10.32
N LYS A 66 -29.46 -15.71 9.41
CA LYS A 66 -30.87 -15.36 9.26
C LYS A 66 -31.70 -15.90 10.42
N GLU A 67 -31.23 -16.98 11.06
CA GLU A 67 -31.82 -17.58 12.26
C GLU A 67 -30.93 -17.39 13.50
N GLN A 68 -31.55 -17.14 14.66
CA GLN A 68 -30.87 -16.76 15.92
C GLN A 68 -29.93 -17.83 16.52
N ASN A 69 -29.87 -19.04 15.96
CA ASN A 69 -29.19 -20.19 16.55
C ASN A 69 -27.78 -20.47 16.01
N MET A 70 -27.24 -19.66 15.10
CA MET A 70 -25.85 -19.81 14.66
C MET A 70 -24.93 -18.80 15.34
N ASN A 71 -23.75 -19.28 15.77
CA ASN A 71 -22.72 -18.44 16.38
C ASN A 71 -22.38 -17.26 15.45
N THR A 72 -22.53 -16.04 15.96
CA THR A 72 -22.05 -14.84 15.27
C THR A 72 -20.56 -14.98 14.98
N MET A 73 -20.18 -14.89 13.70
CA MET A 73 -18.77 -14.77 13.34
C MET A 73 -18.19 -13.49 13.94
N GLU A 74 -16.96 -13.58 14.44
CA GLU A 74 -16.25 -12.44 14.99
C GLU A 74 -16.14 -11.28 13.99
N PRO A 75 -16.32 -10.03 14.45
CA PRO A 75 -16.16 -8.85 13.60
C PRO A 75 -14.74 -8.80 13.03
N ARG A 76 -14.62 -8.75 11.70
CA ARG A 76 -13.34 -8.49 11.05
C ARG A 76 -13.21 -7.01 10.72
N ILE A 77 -12.09 -6.40 11.10
CA ILE A 77 -11.75 -5.00 10.78
C ILE A 77 -10.96 -4.97 9.47
N TRP A 78 -11.42 -4.15 8.53
CA TRP A 78 -10.92 -4.07 7.16
C TRP A 78 -10.44 -2.67 6.85
N THR A 79 -9.17 -2.56 6.50
CA THR A 79 -8.60 -1.33 5.95
C THR A 79 -8.45 -1.51 4.45
N GLY A 80 -9.34 -0.89 3.68
CA GLY A 80 -9.26 -0.83 2.23
C GLY A 80 -8.44 0.38 1.80
N THR A 81 -7.34 0.14 1.11
CA THR A 81 -6.65 1.16 0.34
C THR A 81 -6.39 0.62 -1.04
N LYS A 82 -6.95 1.30 -2.04
CA LYS A 82 -6.67 0.96 -3.42
C LYS A 82 -6.49 2.21 -4.24
N ILE A 83 -5.58 2.05 -5.17
CA ILE A 83 -5.14 3.04 -6.13
C ILE A 83 -5.78 2.72 -7.49
N GLN A 84 -6.31 1.49 -7.63
CA GLN A 84 -7.21 1.08 -8.70
C GLN A 84 -8.67 1.42 -8.34
N SER A 85 -9.52 1.50 -9.34
CA SER A 85 -10.91 1.95 -9.31
C SER A 85 -11.85 1.24 -8.32
N TYR A 86 -11.50 0.09 -7.73
CA TYR A 86 -12.38 -0.64 -6.81
C TYR A 86 -11.64 -1.53 -5.80
N CYS A 87 -11.98 -1.50 -4.51
CA CYS A 87 -11.58 -2.55 -3.56
C CYS A 87 -12.47 -3.78 -3.76
N THR A 88 -11.91 -4.99 -3.88
CA THR A 88 -12.67 -6.25 -3.83
C THR A 88 -12.19 -7.10 -2.68
N TYR A 89 -13.12 -7.60 -1.88
CA TYR A 89 -12.87 -8.59 -0.86
C TYR A 89 -13.60 -9.89 -1.21
N ASN A 90 -12.89 -11.01 -1.19
CA ASN A 90 -13.43 -12.32 -1.51
C ASN A 90 -13.60 -13.14 -0.22
N PHE A 91 -14.84 -13.48 0.13
CA PHE A 91 -15.15 -14.55 1.08
C PHE A 91 -15.18 -15.87 0.33
N PHE A 92 -14.54 -16.90 0.87
CA PHE A 92 -14.59 -18.26 0.34
C PHE A 92 -15.40 -19.11 1.31
N TRP A 93 -16.28 -19.93 0.77
CA TRP A 93 -17.19 -20.78 1.52
C TRP A 93 -17.00 -22.23 1.10
N GLU A 94 -17.06 -23.15 2.05
CA GLU A 94 -16.88 -24.59 1.80
C GLU A 94 -18.16 -25.26 1.29
N SER A 95 -19.34 -24.66 1.53
CA SER A 95 -20.62 -25.15 1.00
C SER A 95 -21.56 -23.99 0.59
N PRO A 96 -22.20 -24.08 -0.60
CA PRO A 96 -23.25 -23.14 -1.04
C PRO A 96 -24.44 -23.05 -0.07
N GLU A 97 -24.77 -24.14 0.63
CA GLU A 97 -25.93 -24.23 1.52
C GLU A 97 -25.81 -23.33 2.77
N GLN A 98 -24.60 -22.90 3.11
CA GLN A 98 -24.35 -21.94 4.20
C GLN A 98 -24.70 -20.49 3.80
N LEU A 99 -24.89 -20.21 2.50
CA LEU A 99 -25.04 -18.86 1.96
C LEU A 99 -26.49 -18.37 1.87
N ASP A 100 -27.46 -19.28 1.72
CA ASP A 100 -28.90 -18.93 1.62
C ASP A 100 -29.46 -18.28 2.90
N TYR A 101 -28.64 -18.21 3.96
CA TYR A 101 -29.05 -17.83 5.30
C TYR A 101 -28.15 -16.77 5.94
N ALA A 102 -27.28 -16.06 5.20
CA ALA A 102 -26.40 -15.05 5.80
C ALA A 102 -26.70 -13.63 5.30
N LYS A 103 -26.87 -12.71 6.25
CA LYS A 103 -26.94 -11.27 6.05
C LYS A 103 -25.55 -10.68 6.28
N ILE A 104 -24.99 -10.02 5.28
CA ILE A 104 -23.71 -9.31 5.44
C ILE A 104 -24.01 -7.94 6.05
N CYS A 105 -23.46 -7.61 7.21
CA CYS A 105 -23.52 -6.28 7.80
C CYS A 105 -22.17 -5.58 7.63
N ILE A 106 -22.18 -4.40 7.00
CA ILE A 106 -20.99 -3.56 6.84
C ILE A 106 -21.15 -2.35 7.75
N GLU A 107 -20.14 -2.06 8.57
CA GLU A 107 -20.06 -0.88 9.43
C GLU A 107 -18.86 -0.03 8.99
N VAL A 108 -19.10 1.19 8.51
CA VAL A 108 -18.03 2.11 8.10
C VAL A 108 -17.57 2.93 9.31
N HIS A 109 -16.32 2.72 9.75
CA HIS A 109 -15.75 3.47 10.89
C HIS A 109 -15.15 4.80 10.46
N LYS A 110 -14.47 4.79 9.32
CA LYS A 110 -13.69 5.93 8.86
C LYS A 110 -13.52 5.85 7.36
N SER A 111 -13.73 6.97 6.68
CA SER A 111 -13.53 7.07 5.25
C SER A 111 -12.76 8.34 4.93
N PHE A 112 -11.97 8.29 3.87
CA PHE A 112 -11.23 9.42 3.35
C PHE A 112 -11.23 9.34 1.83
N SER A 113 -11.43 10.47 1.18
CA SER A 113 -11.39 10.60 -0.28
C SER A 113 -10.93 12.01 -0.61
N VAL A 114 -9.96 12.12 -1.50
CA VAL A 114 -9.43 13.40 -1.98
C VAL A 114 -9.17 13.30 -3.48
N ASP A 115 -9.69 14.28 -4.21
CA ASP A 115 -9.39 14.44 -5.62
C ASP A 115 -8.06 15.17 -5.75
N ILE A 116 -7.01 14.46 -6.15
CA ILE A 116 -5.67 15.01 -6.30
C ILE A 116 -5.45 15.64 -7.68
N SER A 117 -6.45 15.67 -8.58
CA SER A 117 -6.37 16.50 -9.79
C SER A 117 -6.54 17.99 -9.50
N GLU A 118 -7.07 18.33 -8.33
CA GLU A 118 -7.33 19.71 -7.93
C GLU A 118 -6.16 20.30 -7.14
N ARG A 119 -5.74 21.52 -7.48
CA ARG A 119 -4.65 22.23 -6.80
C ARG A 119 -4.91 22.48 -5.31
N ASN A 120 -6.17 22.76 -4.96
CA ASN A 120 -6.60 23.11 -3.60
C ASN A 120 -7.22 21.91 -2.87
N ASN A 121 -6.75 20.70 -3.16
CA ASN A 121 -7.26 19.50 -2.53
C ASN A 121 -6.87 19.39 -1.04
N SER A 122 -7.55 18.53 -0.27
CA SER A 122 -7.37 18.46 1.18
C SER A 122 -5.99 17.98 1.66
N LEU A 123 -5.13 17.46 0.77
CA LEU A 123 -3.73 17.15 1.11
C LEU A 123 -2.83 18.38 1.07
N VAL A 124 -3.28 19.47 0.45
CA VAL A 124 -2.55 20.74 0.28
C VAL A 124 -3.21 21.81 1.14
N LYS A 125 -2.60 22.13 2.28
CA LYS A 125 -3.16 23.13 3.22
C LYS A 125 -3.04 24.58 2.71
N ASN A 126 -2.02 24.87 1.91
CA ASN A 126 -1.73 26.20 1.38
C ASN A 126 -1.52 26.11 -0.15
N PRO A 127 -2.20 26.92 -0.98
CA PRO A 127 -2.01 26.91 -2.43
C PRO A 127 -0.56 27.17 -2.90
N GLY A 128 0.24 27.87 -2.10
CA GLY A 128 1.68 28.08 -2.35
C GLY A 128 2.55 26.86 -2.03
N ASP A 129 2.03 25.91 -1.25
CA ASP A 129 2.65 24.62 -0.95
C ASP A 129 2.33 23.53 -1.99
N ALA A 130 1.40 23.80 -2.90
CA ALA A 130 1.03 22.87 -3.96
C ALA A 130 2.22 22.63 -4.92
N ALA A 131 2.51 21.35 -5.21
CA ALA A 131 3.35 20.92 -6.32
C ALA A 131 2.51 20.09 -7.29
N LYS A 132 2.57 20.47 -8.57
CA LYS A 132 2.02 19.67 -9.66
C LYS A 132 3.05 18.62 -10.03
N VAL A 133 2.72 17.34 -9.89
CA VAL A 133 3.58 16.21 -10.24
C VAL A 133 2.95 15.48 -11.41
N LYS A 134 3.74 15.27 -12.46
CA LYS A 134 3.30 14.60 -13.70
C LYS A 134 3.87 13.19 -13.77
N ILE A 135 3.02 12.19 -13.92
CA ILE A 135 3.38 10.77 -13.94
C ILE A 135 2.56 10.08 -15.03
N ASP A 136 3.21 9.34 -15.92
CA ASP A 136 2.55 8.66 -17.04
C ASP A 136 1.64 9.59 -17.88
N GLY A 137 2.00 10.87 -18.01
CA GLY A 137 1.21 11.86 -18.74
C GLY A 137 0.10 12.55 -17.95
N GLU A 138 -0.21 12.08 -16.74
CA GLU A 138 -1.27 12.62 -15.88
C GLU A 138 -0.71 13.58 -14.82
N GLU A 139 -1.51 14.57 -14.42
CA GLU A 139 -1.14 15.60 -13.47
C GLU A 139 -1.82 15.41 -12.12
N PHE A 140 -1.04 15.49 -11.04
CA PHE A 140 -1.50 15.37 -9.66
C PHE A 140 -0.97 16.51 -8.81
N TRP A 141 -1.71 16.91 -7.78
CA TRP A 141 -1.31 17.98 -6.87
C TRP A 141 -1.06 17.43 -5.46
N PHE A 142 0.15 17.66 -4.97
CA PHE A 142 0.59 17.22 -3.64
C PHE A 142 1.20 18.37 -2.83
N SER A 143 1.34 18.17 -1.52
CA SER A 143 1.99 19.12 -0.61
C SER A 143 3.51 19.00 -0.72
N LYS A 144 4.19 20.09 -1.13
CA LYS A 144 5.66 20.16 -1.13
C LYS A 144 6.21 19.91 0.26
N GLN A 145 5.59 20.48 1.28
CA GLN A 145 6.00 20.33 2.68
C GLN A 145 5.95 18.88 3.13
N VAL A 146 4.84 18.16 2.90
CA VAL A 146 4.73 16.74 3.30
C VAL A 146 5.78 15.91 2.57
N LEU A 147 5.88 16.05 1.25
CA LEU A 147 6.89 15.32 0.46
C LEU A 147 8.31 15.63 0.94
N SER A 148 8.65 16.90 1.23
CA SER A 148 9.99 17.29 1.70
C SER A 148 10.32 16.73 3.08
N VAL A 149 9.35 16.75 4.01
CA VAL A 149 9.55 16.23 5.38
C VAL A 149 9.88 14.73 5.35
N HIS A 150 9.24 14.00 4.45
CA HIS A 150 9.42 12.55 4.36
C HIS A 150 10.55 12.12 3.41
N SER A 151 11.07 13.02 2.57
CA SER A 151 12.04 12.70 1.53
C SER A 151 13.03 13.85 1.30
N PRO A 152 14.31 13.66 1.66
CA PRO A 152 15.38 14.60 1.32
C PRO A 152 15.51 14.82 -0.19
N TYR A 153 15.17 13.81 -1.01
CA TYR A 153 15.09 13.97 -2.46
C TYR A 153 14.09 15.06 -2.84
N PHE A 154 12.84 14.99 -2.37
CA PHE A 154 11.82 16.00 -2.67
C PHE A 154 12.14 17.35 -2.05
N SER A 155 12.70 17.38 -0.84
CA SER A 155 13.19 18.63 -0.21
C SER A 155 14.20 19.34 -1.12
N ASN A 156 15.19 18.60 -1.62
CA ASN A 156 16.20 19.15 -2.52
C ASN A 156 15.62 19.53 -3.88
N LEU A 157 14.67 18.75 -4.40
CA LEU A 157 14.00 19.00 -5.66
C LEU A 157 13.26 20.35 -5.63
N PHE A 158 12.49 20.61 -4.57
CA PHE A 158 11.71 21.84 -4.43
C PHE A 158 12.57 23.05 -4.06
N ALA A 159 13.64 22.86 -3.27
CA ALA A 159 14.58 23.93 -2.94
C ALA A 159 15.36 24.43 -4.19
N LYS A 160 15.83 23.52 -5.04
CA LYS A 160 16.56 23.87 -6.26
C LYS A 160 15.72 24.67 -7.26
N GLN A 161 14.40 24.46 -7.31
CA GLN A 161 13.54 25.27 -8.16
C GLN A 161 13.40 26.72 -7.70
N GLN A 162 13.52 26.99 -6.39
CA GLN A 162 13.44 28.34 -5.84
C GLN A 162 14.73 29.15 -6.06
N ALA A 163 15.85 28.49 -6.37
CA ALA A 163 17.18 29.11 -6.48
C ALA A 163 17.54 29.68 -7.86
N GLY A 164 16.63 29.67 -8.85
CA GLY A 164 16.93 30.15 -10.20
C GLY A 164 17.81 29.18 -11.03
N PRO A 165 18.08 29.49 -12.32
CA PRO A 165 18.70 28.53 -13.24
C PRO A 165 20.18 28.30 -12.93
N GLN A 166 20.50 27.22 -12.22
CA GLN A 166 21.88 26.78 -12.00
C GLN A 166 22.32 25.77 -13.09
N ARG A 167 23.36 26.14 -13.84
CA ARG A 167 23.96 25.34 -14.91
C ARG A 167 24.75 24.14 -14.38
N LYS A 168 24.42 22.97 -14.94
CA LYS A 168 25.25 21.80 -15.32
C LYS A 168 25.77 20.77 -14.29
N ARG A 169 25.53 19.52 -14.72
CA ARG A 169 26.34 18.29 -14.67
C ARG A 169 26.67 17.68 -13.30
N SER A 170 26.12 16.50 -13.05
CA SER A 170 26.94 15.39 -12.58
C SER A 170 26.49 14.07 -13.22
N LYS A 171 27.47 13.27 -13.66
CA LYS A 171 27.30 11.90 -14.15
C LYS A 171 27.59 10.97 -12.98
N SER A 172 26.57 10.32 -12.41
CA SER A 172 26.77 9.13 -11.58
C SER A 172 25.46 8.35 -11.40
N SER A 173 25.58 7.03 -11.57
CA SER A 173 24.65 5.91 -11.28
C SER A 173 23.23 5.87 -11.89
N ALA A 174 23.11 5.06 -12.95
CA ALA A 174 22.03 4.14 -13.40
C ALA A 174 20.51 4.49 -13.37
N TRP A 175 20.06 5.56 -12.72
CA TRP A 175 18.66 6.02 -12.77
C TRP A 175 18.65 7.52 -13.03
N LYS A 176 18.63 7.91 -14.31
CA LYS A 176 18.39 9.30 -14.69
C LYS A 176 16.90 9.55 -14.71
N ILE A 177 16.36 10.13 -13.65
CA ILE A 177 15.06 10.80 -13.69
C ILE A 177 15.32 12.20 -14.24
N GLN A 178 14.87 12.49 -15.47
CA GLN A 178 14.93 13.85 -15.99
C GLN A 178 13.72 14.61 -15.46
N VAL A 179 13.97 15.64 -14.66
CA VAL A 179 12.92 16.59 -14.28
C VAL A 179 12.95 17.70 -15.33
N GLN A 180 12.02 17.67 -16.27
CA GLN A 180 11.89 18.71 -17.29
C GLN A 180 11.03 19.86 -16.77
N LYS A 181 11.55 21.09 -16.83
CA LYS A 181 10.85 22.30 -16.40
C LYS A 181 9.83 22.71 -17.47
N VAL A 182 8.57 22.37 -17.25
CA VAL A 182 7.44 22.93 -17.98
C VAL A 182 6.47 23.45 -16.91
N GLU A 183 6.44 24.77 -16.70
CA GLU A 183 5.48 25.48 -15.82
C GLU A 183 5.10 24.79 -14.50
N ASP A 184 5.83 25.04 -13.41
CA ASP A 184 5.52 24.60 -12.03
C ASP A 184 5.15 23.11 -11.86
N SER A 185 5.49 22.28 -12.84
CA SER A 185 5.25 20.84 -12.90
C SER A 185 6.56 20.08 -12.72
N TYR A 186 6.46 18.95 -12.00
CA TYR A 186 7.55 18.03 -11.72
C TYR A 186 7.24 16.70 -12.40
N GLU A 187 7.83 16.47 -13.58
CA GLU A 187 7.65 15.21 -14.28
C GLU A 187 8.55 14.12 -13.68
N LEU A 188 7.94 12.98 -13.32
CA LEU A 188 8.63 11.81 -12.80
C LEU A 188 8.61 10.72 -13.88
N GLU A 189 9.72 10.59 -14.59
CA GLU A 189 9.90 9.58 -15.63
C GLU A 189 10.14 8.18 -15.05
N ASN A 190 9.67 7.14 -15.76
CA ASN A 190 9.88 5.72 -15.42
C ASN A 190 9.33 5.30 -14.05
N VAL A 191 8.26 5.96 -13.61
CA VAL A 191 7.61 5.70 -12.33
C VAL A 191 6.18 5.28 -12.62
N ASN A 192 5.79 4.09 -12.16
CA ASN A 192 4.42 3.66 -12.30
C ASN A 192 3.50 4.54 -11.44
N ARG A 193 2.47 5.13 -12.06
CA ARG A 193 1.45 5.95 -11.37
C ARG A 193 0.91 5.29 -10.11
N TYR A 194 0.51 4.02 -10.18
CA TYR A 194 -0.12 3.35 -9.05
C TYR A 194 0.87 3.13 -7.90
N ASP A 195 2.10 2.74 -8.21
CA ASP A 195 3.13 2.57 -7.20
C ASP A 195 3.41 3.91 -6.48
N PHE A 196 3.58 4.99 -7.24
CA PHE A 196 3.84 6.32 -6.67
C PHE A 196 2.71 6.81 -5.77
N LEU A 197 1.46 6.61 -6.17
CA LEU A 197 0.32 6.98 -5.34
C LEU A 197 0.30 6.18 -4.03
N HIS A 198 0.76 4.92 -4.02
CA HIS A 198 0.86 4.14 -2.77
C HIS A 198 1.90 4.75 -1.84
N PHE A 199 3.05 5.10 -2.42
CA PHE A 199 4.15 5.75 -1.74
C PHE A 199 3.70 7.08 -1.12
N VAL A 200 2.95 7.90 -1.86
CA VAL A 200 2.36 9.16 -1.37
C VAL A 200 1.36 8.93 -0.25
N GLN A 201 0.51 7.91 -0.34
CA GLN A 201 -0.43 7.61 0.73
C GLN A 201 0.27 7.32 2.07
N ILE A 202 1.40 6.61 2.05
CA ILE A 202 2.21 6.37 3.27
C ILE A 202 2.74 7.70 3.84
N MET A 203 3.28 8.58 3.00
CA MET A 203 3.80 9.89 3.45
C MET A 203 2.72 10.79 4.03
N HIS A 204 1.49 10.72 3.52
CA HIS A 204 0.35 11.47 4.07
C HIS A 204 -0.30 10.79 5.28
N CYS A 205 0.28 9.71 5.82
CA CYS A 205 -0.30 8.92 6.90
C CYS A 205 -1.75 8.48 6.60
N ILE A 206 -2.06 8.27 5.32
CA ILE A 206 -3.30 7.64 4.89
C ILE A 206 -3.16 6.17 5.25
N GLU A 207 -4.20 5.58 5.83
CA GLU A 207 -4.16 4.27 6.46
C GLU A 207 -4.04 3.14 5.42
N VAL A 208 -2.88 3.00 4.79
CA VAL A 208 -2.53 1.98 3.81
C VAL A 208 -1.73 0.87 4.48
N LYS A 209 -2.02 -0.39 4.11
CA LYS A 209 -1.24 -1.53 4.59
C LYS A 209 -0.22 -1.92 3.52
N VAL A 210 1.04 -2.01 3.93
CA VAL A 210 2.08 -2.71 3.16
C VAL A 210 1.70 -4.20 3.06
N LYS A 211 1.78 -4.75 1.85
CA LYS A 211 1.45 -6.14 1.53
C LYS A 211 2.65 -6.82 0.89
N SER A 212 2.61 -8.15 0.82
CA SER A 212 3.64 -8.93 0.11
C SER A 212 3.75 -8.54 -1.37
N THR A 213 2.64 -8.13 -2.00
CA THR A 213 2.63 -7.67 -3.39
C THR A 213 3.14 -6.24 -3.57
N SER A 214 3.24 -5.44 -2.50
CA SER A 214 3.69 -4.04 -2.58
C SER A 214 5.09 -3.81 -2.06
N ILE A 215 5.67 -4.78 -1.36
CA ILE A 215 6.93 -4.60 -0.64
C ILE A 215 8.10 -4.26 -1.57
N ASP A 216 8.22 -4.95 -2.71
CA ASP A 216 9.34 -4.76 -3.63
C ASP A 216 9.34 -3.35 -4.24
N TYR A 217 8.20 -2.83 -4.71
CA TYR A 217 8.17 -1.48 -5.30
C TYR A 217 8.26 -0.39 -4.24
N LEU A 218 7.69 -0.59 -3.04
CA LEU A 218 7.76 0.41 -1.97
C LEU A 218 9.19 0.56 -1.45
N LEU A 219 9.94 -0.54 -1.31
CA LEU A 219 11.36 -0.49 -0.96
C LEU A 219 12.17 0.23 -2.05
N LYS A 220 11.92 -0.07 -3.33
CA LYS A 220 12.58 0.63 -4.45
C LYS A 220 12.30 2.13 -4.43
N MET A 221 11.05 2.55 -4.25
CA MET A 221 10.71 3.98 -4.16
C MET A 221 11.25 4.64 -2.89
N GLY A 222 11.23 3.93 -1.76
CA GLY A 222 11.83 4.39 -0.51
C GLY A 222 13.32 4.68 -0.67
N GLU A 223 14.07 3.80 -1.35
CA GLU A 223 15.47 4.03 -1.69
C GLU A 223 15.63 5.16 -2.72
N MET A 224 14.89 5.09 -3.84
CA MET A 224 14.95 6.06 -4.96
C MET A 224 14.69 7.49 -4.50
N TYR A 225 13.68 7.69 -3.66
CA TYR A 225 13.28 8.99 -3.13
C TYR A 225 13.80 9.22 -1.70
N GLN A 226 14.73 8.41 -1.20
CA GLN A 226 15.35 8.60 0.11
C GLN A 226 14.32 8.74 1.26
N CYS A 227 13.21 8.01 1.20
CA CYS A 227 12.09 8.15 2.12
C CYS A 227 12.14 7.15 3.27
N THR A 228 12.73 7.56 4.39
CA THR A 228 12.90 6.72 5.58
C THR A 228 11.59 6.20 6.13
N SER A 229 10.51 6.99 6.12
CA SER A 229 9.21 6.54 6.64
C SER A 229 8.68 5.34 5.86
N VAL A 230 8.81 5.33 4.54
CA VAL A 230 8.39 4.17 3.72
C VAL A 230 9.28 2.96 4.01
N MET A 231 10.59 3.15 4.11
CA MET A 231 11.53 2.08 4.46
C MET A 231 11.17 1.43 5.80
N MET A 232 10.84 2.23 6.83
CA MET A 232 10.42 1.72 8.13
C MET A 232 9.12 0.93 8.07
N HIS A 233 8.09 1.39 7.35
CA HIS A 233 6.82 0.65 7.20
C HIS A 233 7.04 -0.69 6.49
N CYS A 234 7.89 -0.70 5.46
CA CYS A 234 8.30 -1.92 4.77
C CYS A 234 9.04 -2.89 5.69
N GLU A 235 9.98 -2.38 6.49
CA GLU A 235 10.73 -3.19 7.44
C GLU A 235 9.83 -3.79 8.52
N GLN A 236 8.93 -2.99 9.11
CA GLN A 236 7.95 -3.45 10.09
C GLN A 236 7.03 -4.55 9.52
N PHE A 237 6.59 -4.41 8.26
CA PHE A 237 5.84 -5.46 7.59
C PHE A 237 6.67 -6.74 7.45
N LEU A 238 7.92 -6.65 6.99
CA LEU A 238 8.79 -7.81 6.82
C LEU A 238 9.11 -8.52 8.14
N GLN A 239 9.32 -7.77 9.22
CA GLN A 239 9.57 -8.34 10.56
C GLN A 239 8.37 -9.18 11.04
N ASN A 240 7.14 -8.75 10.74
CA ASN A 240 5.91 -9.38 11.21
C ASN A 240 5.26 -10.34 10.20
N ALA A 241 5.69 -10.34 8.94
CA ALA A 241 5.11 -11.19 7.90
C ALA A 241 5.37 -12.68 8.20
N PRO A 242 4.35 -13.55 8.15
CA PRO A 242 4.55 -14.99 8.31
C PRO A 242 5.29 -15.58 7.10
N VAL A 243 5.95 -16.73 7.32
CA VAL A 243 6.80 -17.40 6.31
C VAL A 243 6.04 -17.74 5.03
N HIS A 244 4.76 -18.12 5.12
CA HIS A 244 3.92 -18.41 3.96
C HIS A 244 3.60 -17.17 3.11
N LYS A 245 3.73 -15.95 3.65
CA LYS A 245 3.56 -14.71 2.88
C LYS A 245 4.89 -14.21 2.31
N ILE A 246 5.96 -14.29 3.09
CA ILE A 246 7.32 -13.90 2.68
C ILE A 246 8.29 -14.92 3.27
N SER A 247 8.97 -15.66 2.39
CA SER A 247 9.97 -16.66 2.79
C SER A 247 11.15 -16.02 3.51
N VAL A 248 11.82 -16.78 4.36
CA VAL A 248 13.04 -16.35 5.06
C VAL A 248 14.11 -15.86 4.08
N THR A 249 14.36 -16.62 3.01
CA THR A 249 15.28 -16.25 1.93
C THR A 249 14.96 -14.88 1.36
N LYS A 250 13.69 -14.61 1.05
CA LYS A 250 13.27 -13.31 0.50
C LYS A 250 13.45 -12.18 1.53
N LYS A 251 13.20 -12.42 2.82
CA LYS A 251 13.46 -11.43 3.88
C LYS A 251 14.94 -11.07 3.97
N LEU A 252 15.84 -12.06 3.96
CA LEU A 252 17.28 -11.85 4.00
C LEU A 252 17.77 -11.08 2.76
N GLN A 253 17.33 -11.49 1.57
CA GLN A 253 17.66 -10.81 0.31
C GLN A 253 17.18 -9.35 0.30
N LEU A 254 15.94 -9.08 0.72
CA LEU A 254 15.43 -7.71 0.79
C LEU A 254 16.16 -6.89 1.86
N ALA A 255 16.43 -7.48 3.02
CA ALA A 255 17.12 -6.79 4.10
C ALA A 255 18.54 -6.39 3.71
N ASP A 256 19.27 -7.29 3.06
CA ASP A 256 20.60 -7.03 2.54
C ASP A 256 20.58 -5.96 1.43
N ARG A 257 19.77 -6.21 0.37
CA ARG A 257 19.67 -5.33 -0.80
C ARG A 257 19.34 -3.88 -0.43
N PHE A 258 18.40 -3.69 0.49
CA PHE A 258 17.91 -2.38 0.91
C PHE A 258 18.54 -1.87 2.21
N LYS A 259 19.61 -2.54 2.69
CA LYS A 259 20.37 -2.15 3.89
C LYS A 259 19.50 -2.00 5.15
N LEU A 260 18.48 -2.86 5.29
CA LEU A 260 17.61 -2.95 6.47
C LEU A 260 18.31 -3.77 7.56
N ARG A 261 19.34 -3.18 8.18
CA ARG A 261 20.25 -3.87 9.11
C ARG A 261 19.53 -4.54 10.28
N ASP A 262 18.57 -3.87 10.88
CA ASP A 262 17.78 -4.39 12.00
C ASP A 262 17.01 -5.67 11.61
N LEU A 263 16.30 -5.65 10.48
CA LEU A 263 15.63 -6.81 9.92
C LEU A 263 16.63 -7.92 9.59
N LEU A 264 17.78 -7.60 8.98
CA LEU A 264 18.81 -8.58 8.62
C LEU A 264 19.30 -9.32 9.88
N THR A 265 19.77 -8.59 10.89
CA THR A 265 20.27 -9.16 12.15
C THR A 265 19.18 -9.95 12.89
N LYS A 266 17.95 -9.41 12.99
CA LYS A 266 16.84 -10.11 13.65
C LYS A 266 16.44 -11.38 12.91
N THR A 267 16.49 -11.38 11.58
CA THR A 267 16.16 -12.56 10.77
C THR A 267 17.23 -13.63 10.95
N ILE A 268 18.52 -13.28 10.83
CA ILE A 268 19.64 -14.21 11.04
C ILE A 268 19.58 -14.87 12.42
N ARG A 269 19.27 -14.11 13.48
CA ARG A 269 19.17 -14.66 14.84
C ARG A 269 18.02 -15.66 15.04
N LYS A 270 16.91 -15.51 14.30
CA LYS A 270 15.70 -16.34 14.47
C LYS A 270 15.69 -17.60 13.60
N VAL A 271 16.47 -17.63 12.53
CA VAL A 271 16.46 -18.72 11.54
C VAL A 271 17.35 -19.87 12.00
N SER A 272 16.99 -21.10 11.60
CA SER A 272 17.78 -22.28 11.93
C SER A 272 19.15 -22.25 11.27
N LEU A 273 20.18 -22.83 11.91
CA LEU A 273 21.53 -22.90 11.32
C LEU A 273 21.55 -23.64 9.98
N ASN A 274 20.71 -24.66 9.81
CA ASN A 274 20.60 -25.40 8.55
C ASN A 274 20.05 -24.52 7.43
N ASP A 275 19.01 -23.75 7.70
CA ASP A 275 18.45 -22.82 6.71
C ASP A 275 19.42 -21.69 6.37
N LEU A 276 20.19 -21.19 7.34
CA LEU A 276 21.24 -20.19 7.10
C LEU A 276 22.37 -20.73 6.23
N ARG A 277 22.85 -21.96 6.50
CA ARG A 277 23.87 -22.62 5.68
C ARG A 277 23.37 -22.84 4.25
N LYS A 278 22.12 -23.27 4.10
CA LYS A 278 21.47 -23.41 2.80
C LYS A 278 21.38 -22.06 2.07
N PHE A 279 20.90 -21.02 2.75
CA PHE A 279 20.86 -19.66 2.21
C PHE A 279 22.23 -19.19 1.74
N TYR A 280 23.26 -19.36 2.58
CA TYR A 280 24.64 -18.98 2.28
C TYR A 280 25.20 -19.71 1.06
N ALA A 281 24.94 -21.02 0.93
CA ALA A 281 25.41 -21.82 -0.20
C ALA A 281 24.67 -21.49 -1.52
N GLU A 282 23.39 -21.11 -1.44
CA GLU A 282 22.55 -20.85 -2.62
C GLU A 282 22.60 -19.39 -3.10
N ASN A 283 23.10 -18.44 -2.29
CA ASN A 283 23.06 -17.01 -2.60
C ASN A 283 24.46 -16.39 -2.67
N ASN A 284 24.99 -16.27 -3.90
CA ASN A 284 26.31 -15.68 -4.15
C ASN A 284 26.30 -14.14 -4.17
N GLU A 285 25.12 -13.52 -4.30
CA GLU A 285 24.93 -12.06 -4.42
C GLU A 285 24.48 -11.42 -3.09
N ILE A 286 25.21 -11.68 -2.02
CA ILE A 286 25.01 -11.01 -0.73
C ILE A 286 26.15 -10.04 -0.44
N SER A 287 25.85 -8.92 0.24
CA SER A 287 26.87 -7.94 0.63
C SER A 287 27.89 -8.53 1.61
N GLU A 288 29.06 -7.88 1.71
CA GLU A 288 30.09 -8.25 2.70
C GLU A 288 29.54 -8.15 4.14
N GLU A 289 28.76 -7.11 4.45
CA GLU A 289 28.15 -6.96 5.78
C GLU A 289 27.19 -8.12 6.10
N ALA A 290 26.36 -8.53 5.15
CA ALA A 290 25.48 -9.68 5.34
C ALA A 290 26.26 -10.99 5.47
N ARG A 291 27.34 -11.15 4.70
CA ARG A 291 28.24 -12.31 4.76
C ARG A 291 28.87 -12.44 6.13
N ASP A 292 29.40 -11.34 6.68
CA ASP A 292 30.03 -11.34 8.01
C ASP A 292 29.03 -11.73 9.10
N LEU A 293 27.83 -11.13 9.09
CA LEU A 293 26.76 -11.46 10.04
C LEU A 293 26.31 -12.92 9.95
N LEU A 294 26.27 -13.50 8.74
CA LEU A 294 25.92 -14.90 8.53
C LEU A 294 27.03 -15.82 9.05
N LEU A 295 28.29 -15.53 8.74
CA LEU A 295 29.43 -16.34 9.17
C LEU A 295 29.60 -16.31 10.69
N GLU A 296 29.48 -15.14 11.32
CA GLU A 296 29.49 -15.00 12.77
C GLU A 296 28.44 -15.92 13.41
N ARG A 297 27.22 -15.95 12.86
CA ARG A 297 26.15 -16.78 13.38
C ARG A 297 26.33 -18.28 13.12
N ILE A 298 26.91 -18.66 11.99
CA ILE A 298 27.09 -20.06 11.57
C ILE A 298 28.26 -20.73 12.30
N LEU A 299 29.29 -19.96 12.63
CA LEU A 299 30.51 -20.45 13.28
C LEU A 299 30.47 -20.37 14.82
N ALA A 300 29.56 -19.56 15.38
CA ALA A 300 29.27 -19.52 16.82
C ALA A 300 28.44 -20.72 17.29
#